data_AF-D2KY93-F1
#
_entry.id   AF-D2KY93-F1
#
_cell.length_a   1.000
_cell.length_b   1.000
_cell.length_c   1.000
_cell.angle_alpha   90.00
_cell.angle_beta   90.00
_cell.angle_gamma   90.00
#
_symmetry.space_group_name_H-M   'P 1'
#
loop_
_entity.id
_entity.type
_entity.pdbx_description
1 polymer ?
#
loop_
_entity_poly.entity_id
_entity_poly.type
_entity_poly.pdbx_seq_one_letter_code
_entity_poly.pdbx_strand_id
1 'polypeptide(L)'
;MFTSAPITASSLSAPITASSLSAPITASSLSAPITASSLSAPITASSPSAPITASSLSAPTTAVGKSSPTRNKRSRIGIFTGGTLLGGGIGLALGPLGFSDWAKGWTFSDLDMSVAAAPLATILSASGVIVAARIAFRNGEASRKQEKEIQKETAKRETERSLRDRFFKITETLSEGSEYVKREAGVYALIALADDWAVFHRDDPDAAQREQQTCLNVITGQLRDPLNTDSSPAHSDSKTAESDQKKKEQPQNDLGLLTFKHRVQDILWERFRPSDGAETGLWSHLDLELSNCHLHNSHSGLAQFHGRTSFDEAGFHGRNSFHGAEFYGHASFDGAGFHGHASFDGAGFHGRNSFHGAEFYGHASFNQTEFHGYTSFRDAHLHGHASFEEAEFHSLTFFSRAKFHGRTFFNGAGFHGRSSFRDAHLHGHTSFDQAKFHGRTLFNEAEFHNQVSFYQAKFHGRTLFDQAEFHDRTFFNEAEFHDRTFFSKAEFHNQVSFYQAKFHGYTSFRDAHLHGHASFEEAEFHDRIFFDQTYFCSSFTWDKVTQDKGQINFKNVHFRAEKSTALQGIDAGNHQKIVDNAVFSAKCPFSSLQSSK
;
A
#
# COMPACT_ATOMS: atom_id res chain seq x y z
N MET A 1 -23.11 -26.17 9.96
CA MET A 1 -22.68 -25.42 8.77
C MET A 1 -21.21 -25.75 8.52
N PHE A 2 -20.88 -26.36 7.37
CA PHE A 2 -19.57 -26.10 6.80
C PHE A 2 -19.70 -24.79 6.08
N THR A 3 -19.47 -23.72 6.83
CA THR A 3 -19.39 -22.39 6.28
C THR A 3 -17.95 -21.92 6.42
N SER A 4 -17.45 -21.35 5.34
CA SER A 4 -16.29 -20.48 5.35
C SER A 4 -16.65 -19.06 5.82
N ALA A 5 -17.92 -18.80 6.18
CA ALA A 5 -18.46 -17.49 6.56
C ALA A 5 -19.33 -17.54 7.85
N PRO A 6 -19.40 -16.42 8.62
CA PRO A 6 -20.05 -16.36 9.94
C PRO A 6 -21.59 -16.28 9.90
N ILE A 7 -22.25 -16.69 11.00
CA ILE A 7 -23.71 -16.59 11.22
C ILE A 7 -24.00 -15.47 12.25
N THR A 8 -24.85 -14.49 11.91
CA THR A 8 -25.24 -13.32 12.73
C THR A 8 -26.75 -13.26 12.99
N ALA A 9 -27.18 -13.08 14.25
CA ALA A 9 -28.60 -12.89 14.61
C ALA A 9 -28.78 -12.00 15.87
N SER A 10 -29.78 -11.11 15.85
CA SER A 10 -29.97 -9.97 16.76
C SER A 10 -30.93 -10.18 17.95
N SER A 11 -31.63 -11.31 18.01
CA SER A 11 -32.11 -11.89 19.28
C SER A 11 -32.14 -13.40 19.14
N LEU A 12 -31.37 -14.11 19.95
CA LEU A 12 -31.35 -15.57 19.94
C LEU A 12 -31.68 -16.08 21.34
N SER A 13 -32.88 -16.65 21.45
CA SER A 13 -33.39 -17.30 22.66
C SER A 13 -32.75 -18.67 22.94
N ALA A 14 -31.75 -19.10 22.14
CA ALA A 14 -31.17 -20.44 22.16
C ALA A 14 -29.72 -20.49 21.57
N PRO A 15 -28.96 -21.59 21.78
CA PRO A 15 -27.49 -21.51 21.84
C PRO A 15 -26.66 -22.16 20.73
N ILE A 16 -25.32 -22.07 20.84
CA ILE A 16 -24.36 -22.20 19.75
C ILE A 16 -23.20 -23.18 20.03
N THR A 17 -22.96 -24.15 19.14
CA THR A 17 -21.64 -24.79 18.89
C THR A 17 -21.64 -25.59 17.60
N ALA A 18 -20.45 -25.83 17.03
CA ALA A 18 -20.33 -26.71 15.89
C ALA A 18 -19.03 -27.53 15.83
N SER A 19 -19.08 -28.53 14.95
CA SER A 19 -18.35 -29.79 15.01
C SER A 19 -16.90 -29.71 14.53
N SER A 20 -16.73 -29.39 13.26
CA SER A 20 -15.46 -28.91 12.72
C SER A 20 -15.80 -27.61 12.05
N LEU A 21 -15.89 -26.58 12.89
CA LEU A 21 -15.98 -25.22 12.42
C LEU A 21 -14.61 -24.82 11.88
N SER A 22 -14.58 -24.33 10.66
CA SER A 22 -13.55 -23.39 10.25
C SER A 22 -13.86 -21.95 10.71
N ALA A 23 -15.12 -21.65 11.11
CA ALA A 23 -15.57 -20.30 11.54
C ALA A 23 -16.85 -20.32 12.45
N PRO A 24 -17.11 -19.31 13.31
CA PRO A 24 -18.01 -19.37 14.50
C PRO A 24 -19.51 -19.03 14.29
N ILE A 25 -20.33 -19.16 15.35
CA ILE A 25 -21.77 -18.77 15.39
C ILE A 25 -21.96 -17.62 16.43
N THR A 26 -22.87 -16.64 16.20
CA THR A 26 -23.20 -15.54 17.15
C THR A 26 -24.69 -15.42 17.49
N ALA A 27 -25.00 -15.11 18.76
CA ALA A 27 -26.33 -14.95 19.36
C ALA A 27 -26.33 -13.82 20.41
N SER A 28 -27.46 -13.12 20.57
CA SER A 28 -27.57 -11.78 21.16
C SER A 28 -28.35 -11.69 22.49
N SER A 29 -28.87 -12.81 23.00
CA SER A 29 -29.29 -12.92 24.41
C SER A 29 -28.76 -14.19 25.03
N LEU A 30 -27.48 -14.15 25.40
CA LEU A 30 -26.82 -15.12 26.27
C LEU A 30 -26.09 -14.35 27.37
N SER A 31 -26.18 -14.80 28.61
CA SER A 31 -25.46 -14.15 29.71
C SER A 31 -24.08 -14.77 30.04
N ALA A 32 -23.57 -15.77 29.29
CA ALA A 32 -22.19 -16.32 29.42
C ALA A 32 -21.71 -17.25 28.25
N PRO A 33 -20.39 -17.58 28.14
CA PRO A 33 -19.77 -18.19 26.94
C PRO A 33 -19.70 -19.74 26.85
N ILE A 34 -19.57 -20.28 25.61
CA ILE A 34 -19.36 -21.71 25.27
C ILE A 34 -18.08 -21.90 24.44
N THR A 35 -17.20 -22.85 24.80
CA THR A 35 -15.95 -23.20 24.07
C THR A 35 -15.82 -24.71 23.82
N ALA A 36 -15.44 -25.11 22.60
CA ALA A 36 -15.33 -26.51 22.22
C ALA A 36 -14.28 -26.81 21.13
N SER A 37 -13.59 -27.95 21.23
CA SER A 37 -12.58 -28.40 20.26
C SER A 37 -12.77 -29.86 19.81
N SER A 38 -12.64 -30.09 18.50
CA SER A 38 -12.86 -31.39 17.82
C SER A 38 -14.21 -32.02 18.18
N LEU A 39 -15.27 -31.27 17.89
CA LEU A 39 -16.62 -31.71 18.16
C LEU A 39 -17.05 -32.65 17.02
N SER A 40 -17.42 -33.88 17.33
CA SER A 40 -18.19 -34.71 16.40
C SER A 40 -19.70 -34.61 16.68
N ALA A 41 -20.10 -33.84 17.71
CA ALA A 41 -21.49 -33.66 18.17
C ALA A 41 -21.71 -32.25 18.81
N PRO A 42 -22.94 -31.72 18.89
CA PRO A 42 -23.26 -30.32 19.26
C PRO A 42 -23.44 -30.02 20.78
N ILE A 43 -23.48 -28.73 21.14
CA ILE A 43 -23.60 -28.09 22.48
C ILE A 43 -24.59 -26.89 22.43
N THR A 44 -25.37 -26.73 23.50
CA THR A 44 -26.33 -25.62 23.63
C THR A 44 -26.44 -25.06 25.08
N ALA A 45 -26.29 -23.73 25.31
CA ALA A 45 -26.57 -22.98 26.56
C ALA A 45 -27.43 -21.67 26.45
N SER A 46 -28.47 -21.50 27.26
CA SER A 46 -29.33 -20.28 27.27
C SER A 46 -29.14 -19.49 28.57
N SER A 47 -28.95 -18.16 28.46
CA SER A 47 -28.69 -17.27 29.59
C SER A 47 -27.76 -17.86 30.68
N PRO A 48 -26.59 -18.42 30.32
CA PRO A 48 -25.64 -18.92 31.32
C PRO A 48 -25.04 -17.73 32.07
N SER A 49 -24.45 -17.88 33.26
CA SER A 49 -23.81 -16.75 33.98
C SER A 49 -22.34 -17.01 34.29
N ALA A 50 -21.80 -18.14 33.80
CA ALA A 50 -20.38 -18.48 33.82
C ALA A 50 -19.99 -19.37 32.59
N PRO A 51 -18.69 -19.49 32.24
CA PRO A 51 -18.22 -20.11 31.00
C PRO A 51 -18.22 -21.65 30.99
N ILE A 52 -18.45 -22.25 29.81
CA ILE A 52 -18.40 -23.71 29.57
C ILE A 52 -17.22 -24.06 28.64
N THR A 53 -16.38 -25.03 29.03
CA THR A 53 -15.20 -25.50 28.26
C THR A 53 -15.23 -27.02 28.07
N ALA A 54 -15.19 -27.53 26.83
CA ALA A 54 -15.17 -28.97 26.56
C ALA A 54 -14.18 -29.39 25.44
N SER A 55 -13.48 -30.50 25.66
CA SER A 55 -12.54 -31.09 24.68
C SER A 55 -12.78 -32.58 24.50
N SER A 56 -12.83 -33.06 23.25
CA SER A 56 -12.99 -34.48 22.85
C SER A 56 -14.23 -35.20 23.42
N LEU A 57 -15.42 -34.64 23.16
CA LEU A 57 -16.70 -35.26 23.49
C LEU A 57 -17.08 -36.33 22.45
N SER A 58 -17.44 -37.52 22.93
CA SER A 58 -18.07 -38.59 22.11
C SER A 58 -19.54 -38.84 22.49
N ALA A 59 -20.11 -38.01 23.37
CA ALA A 59 -21.51 -38.02 23.79
C ALA A 59 -21.97 -36.61 24.26
N PRO A 60 -23.27 -36.24 24.16
CA PRO A 60 -23.78 -34.87 24.36
C PRO A 60 -23.85 -34.39 25.83
N THR A 61 -23.90 -33.06 26.07
CA THR A 61 -23.91 -32.42 27.42
C THR A 61 -24.79 -31.16 27.48
N THR A 62 -25.44 -30.89 28.63
CA THR A 62 -26.40 -29.77 28.83
C THR A 62 -26.09 -29.00 30.13
N ALA A 63 -26.19 -27.66 30.14
CA ALA A 63 -25.88 -26.82 31.32
C ALA A 63 -26.84 -25.64 31.50
N VAL A 64 -27.32 -25.42 32.74
CA VAL A 64 -28.26 -24.35 33.13
C VAL A 64 -27.80 -23.73 34.45
N GLY A 65 -27.75 -22.39 34.50
CA GLY A 65 -27.70 -21.56 35.72
C GLY A 65 -26.73 -22.01 36.83
N LYS A 66 -25.41 -21.87 36.61
CA LYS A 66 -24.39 -22.12 37.65
C LYS A 66 -23.26 -21.10 37.61
N SER A 67 -22.70 -20.79 38.77
CA SER A 67 -21.78 -19.67 39.03
C SER A 67 -20.29 -20.06 39.21
N SER A 68 -19.82 -21.19 38.64
CA SER A 68 -18.38 -21.58 38.69
C SER A 68 -17.95 -22.54 37.54
N PRO A 69 -16.67 -22.55 37.09
CA PRO A 69 -16.21 -23.27 35.89
C PRO A 69 -15.87 -24.77 36.11
N THR A 70 -16.17 -25.64 35.12
CA THR A 70 -15.88 -27.10 35.15
C THR A 70 -14.94 -27.55 34.02
N ARG A 71 -14.02 -28.50 34.30
CA ARG A 71 -13.05 -29.10 33.35
C ARG A 71 -13.15 -30.64 33.37
N ASN A 72 -13.36 -31.30 32.22
CA ASN A 72 -13.45 -32.77 32.13
C ASN A 72 -12.30 -33.36 31.28
N LYS A 73 -11.50 -34.28 31.86
CA LYS A 73 -10.53 -35.14 31.14
C LYS A 73 -10.96 -36.60 31.34
N ARG A 74 -11.02 -37.39 30.26
CA ARG A 74 -11.28 -38.84 30.36
C ARG A 74 -10.13 -39.54 31.09
N SER A 75 -10.48 -40.31 32.13
CA SER A 75 -9.66 -41.36 32.72
C SER A 75 -10.02 -42.73 32.11
N ARG A 76 -9.04 -43.64 32.12
CA ARG A 76 -9.10 -45.11 32.04
C ARG A 76 -7.97 -45.53 32.99
N ILE A 77 -8.06 -46.34 34.04
CA ILE A 77 -8.88 -47.44 34.56
C ILE A 77 -8.72 -47.30 36.11
N GLY A 78 -9.72 -47.31 36.98
CA GLY A 78 -10.54 -48.44 37.39
C GLY A 78 -9.86 -49.29 38.48
N ILE A 79 -9.91 -48.88 39.78
CA ILE A 79 -10.08 -49.80 40.93
C ILE A 79 -10.91 -49.07 42.01
N PHE A 80 -11.93 -49.79 42.47
CA PHE A 80 -12.93 -49.45 43.49
C PHE A 80 -12.41 -49.77 44.89
N THR A 81 -12.55 -48.84 45.83
CA THR A 81 -12.87 -49.00 47.28
C THR A 81 -12.91 -47.57 47.82
N GLY A 82 -13.99 -46.94 48.27
CA GLY A 82 -15.09 -47.41 49.10
C GLY A 82 -14.99 -46.68 50.45
N GLY A 83 -15.90 -45.74 50.72
CA GLY A 83 -16.19 -45.25 52.09
C GLY A 83 -15.95 -43.75 52.37
N THR A 84 -17.04 -42.97 52.33
CA THR A 84 -17.55 -42.05 53.39
C THR A 84 -16.55 -41.22 54.24
N LEU A 85 -16.73 -39.93 54.53
CA LEU A 85 -17.90 -39.27 55.16
C LEU A 85 -17.64 -37.74 55.24
N LEU A 86 -18.64 -36.93 54.85
CA LEU A 86 -19.09 -35.59 55.33
C LEU A 86 -18.05 -34.53 55.78
N GLY A 87 -18.05 -33.30 55.25
CA GLY A 87 -19.08 -32.25 55.45
C GLY A 87 -18.67 -31.38 56.66
N GLY A 88 -18.79 -30.06 56.74
CA GLY A 88 -19.47 -28.99 56.02
C GLY A 88 -19.25 -27.71 56.86
N GLY A 89 -19.51 -26.54 56.28
CA GLY A 89 -19.26 -25.25 56.93
C GLY A 89 -20.26 -24.85 58.01
N ILE A 90 -19.77 -23.95 58.87
CA ILE A 90 -20.38 -22.74 59.46
C ILE A 90 -21.72 -22.88 60.22
N GLY A 91 -21.70 -22.50 61.51
CA GLY A 91 -22.89 -22.02 62.23
C GLY A 91 -22.90 -22.31 63.73
N LEU A 92 -22.76 -21.26 64.54
CA LEU A 92 -22.99 -21.25 66.00
C LEU A 92 -24.50 -21.30 66.34
N ALA A 93 -24.92 -22.15 67.28
CA ALA A 93 -26.05 -21.90 68.22
C ALA A 93 -26.18 -22.99 69.33
N LEU A 94 -25.84 -22.60 70.56
CA LEU A 94 -26.43 -22.87 71.90
C LEU A 94 -27.00 -24.27 72.31
N GLY A 95 -26.19 -25.00 73.11
CA GLY A 95 -26.47 -25.59 74.47
C GLY A 95 -27.43 -26.78 74.66
N PRO A 96 -27.42 -27.52 75.81
CA PRO A 96 -26.59 -27.38 77.03
C PRO A 96 -26.04 -28.73 77.64
N LEU A 97 -25.30 -28.59 78.76
CA LEU A 97 -24.85 -29.61 79.75
C LEU A 97 -23.57 -30.40 79.39
N GLY A 98 -22.49 -30.40 80.16
CA GLY A 98 -22.20 -29.85 81.49
C GLY A 98 -20.76 -30.19 81.91
N PHE A 99 -20.29 -29.50 82.95
CA PHE A 99 -18.99 -29.59 83.63
C PHE A 99 -17.77 -29.07 82.84
N SER A 100 -16.96 -28.13 83.33
CA SER A 100 -17.02 -27.29 84.53
C SER A 100 -15.90 -26.26 84.40
N ASP A 101 -16.29 -24.99 84.43
CA ASP A 101 -15.60 -23.89 85.12
C ASP A 101 -14.10 -23.69 84.91
N TRP A 102 -13.75 -22.66 84.14
CA TRP A 102 -12.98 -21.56 84.74
C TRP A 102 -13.08 -20.26 83.92
N ALA A 103 -14.00 -19.40 84.34
CA ALA A 103 -13.78 -17.97 84.31
C ALA A 103 -13.87 -17.49 85.76
N LYS A 104 -12.81 -16.86 86.26
CA LYS A 104 -12.90 -15.59 87.00
C LYS A 104 -11.50 -15.15 87.40
N GLY A 105 -11.30 -13.84 87.25
CA GLY A 105 -10.03 -13.16 87.34
C GLY A 105 -9.38 -13.25 88.71
N TRP A 106 -8.09 -12.93 88.72
CA TRP A 106 -7.32 -12.78 89.94
C TRP A 106 -6.58 -11.45 89.88
N THR A 107 -7.12 -10.54 90.68
CA THR A 107 -6.45 -9.42 91.32
C THR A 107 -5.25 -9.91 92.14
N PHE A 108 -4.25 -9.04 92.25
CA PHE A 108 -3.07 -9.20 93.09
C PHE A 108 -3.43 -9.04 94.57
N SER A 109 -3.09 -10.01 95.42
CA SER A 109 -2.74 -9.79 96.83
C SER A 109 -2.22 -11.06 97.51
N ASP A 110 -0.96 -10.96 97.94
CA ASP A 110 -0.34 -11.48 99.16
C ASP A 110 -0.02 -12.97 99.41
N LEU A 111 1.30 -13.15 99.66
CA LEU A 111 2.02 -14.10 100.52
C LEU A 111 2.09 -15.59 100.08
N ASP A 112 3.19 -16.34 100.24
CA ASP A 112 4.47 -16.12 100.92
C ASP A 112 5.52 -17.15 100.40
N MET A 113 6.77 -16.84 100.71
CA MET A 113 8.02 -17.57 100.55
C MET A 113 8.00 -19.09 100.88
N SER A 114 8.64 -19.92 100.03
CA SER A 114 9.73 -20.83 100.47
C SER A 114 10.33 -21.67 99.32
N VAL A 115 11.64 -21.49 99.14
CA VAL A 115 12.69 -22.52 98.92
C VAL A 115 12.63 -23.44 97.68
N ALA A 116 13.53 -23.12 96.73
CA ALA A 116 14.45 -23.99 95.98
C ALA A 116 13.92 -25.02 94.94
N ALA A 117 14.15 -24.72 93.64
CA ALA A 117 15.14 -25.40 92.76
C ALA A 117 14.80 -25.29 91.25
N ALA A 118 15.61 -24.50 90.51
CA ALA A 118 16.08 -24.60 89.10
C ALA A 118 15.20 -25.12 87.90
N PRO A 119 15.52 -24.71 86.65
CA PRO A 119 14.55 -24.32 85.62
C PRO A 119 14.41 -25.30 84.44
N LEU A 120 13.18 -25.54 83.93
CA LEU A 120 12.96 -26.21 82.62
C LEU A 120 11.53 -25.94 82.07
N ALA A 121 11.19 -24.69 81.76
CA ALA A 121 9.91 -24.36 81.12
C ALA A 121 9.95 -23.14 80.17
N THR A 122 11.06 -22.94 79.45
CA THR A 122 11.24 -21.77 78.56
C THR A 122 11.68 -22.13 77.13
N ILE A 123 11.28 -23.30 76.60
CA ILE A 123 11.67 -23.73 75.23
C ILE A 123 10.48 -23.93 74.28
N LEU A 124 9.24 -24.06 74.78
CA LEU A 124 8.06 -24.31 73.92
C LEU A 124 7.27 -23.06 73.49
N SER A 125 7.55 -21.88 74.04
CA SER A 125 6.94 -20.61 73.59
C SER A 125 7.75 -19.87 72.51
N ALA A 126 9.04 -20.20 72.33
CA ALA A 126 9.90 -19.53 71.37
C ALA A 126 9.73 -20.03 69.92
N SER A 127 9.49 -21.33 69.73
CA SER A 127 9.40 -21.95 68.40
C SER A 127 8.10 -21.63 67.66
N GLY A 128 6.97 -21.52 68.36
CA GLY A 128 5.68 -21.08 67.77
C GLY A 128 5.71 -19.61 67.31
N VAL A 129 6.36 -18.74 68.09
CA VAL A 129 6.55 -17.32 67.75
C VAL A 129 7.46 -17.17 66.52
N ILE A 130 8.53 -17.98 66.41
CA ILE A 130 9.44 -17.94 65.25
C ILE A 130 8.76 -18.43 63.97
N VAL A 131 7.95 -19.49 64.04
CA VAL A 131 7.21 -20.00 62.85
C VAL A 131 6.12 -19.02 62.43
N ALA A 132 5.35 -18.48 63.37
CA ALA A 132 4.34 -17.46 63.09
C ALA A 132 4.96 -16.17 62.54
N ALA A 133 6.09 -15.72 63.10
CA ALA A 133 6.85 -14.57 62.59
C ALA A 133 7.39 -14.83 61.18
N ARG A 134 7.86 -16.04 60.89
CA ARG A 134 8.36 -16.41 59.55
C ARG A 134 7.24 -16.48 58.51
N ILE A 135 6.05 -16.98 58.88
CA ILE A 135 4.86 -16.98 58.02
C ILE A 135 4.34 -15.55 57.81
N ALA A 136 4.26 -14.74 58.87
CA ALA A 136 3.86 -13.34 58.78
C ALA A 136 4.85 -12.50 57.95
N PHE A 137 6.16 -12.76 58.07
CA PHE A 137 7.19 -12.11 57.27
C PHE A 137 7.09 -12.49 55.79
N ARG A 138 6.94 -13.79 55.47
CA ARG A 138 6.78 -14.25 54.08
C ARG A 138 5.45 -13.80 53.46
N ASN A 139 4.35 -13.80 54.22
CA ASN A 139 3.07 -13.26 53.78
C ASN A 139 3.13 -11.73 53.62
N GLY A 140 3.84 -11.02 54.50
CA GLY A 140 4.05 -9.59 54.40
C GLY A 140 4.92 -9.20 53.19
N GLU A 141 5.92 -10.00 52.83
CA GLU A 141 6.68 -9.81 51.58
C GLU A 141 5.84 -10.10 50.33
N ALA A 142 5.06 -11.18 50.33
CA ALA A 142 4.17 -11.53 49.23
C ALA A 142 3.07 -10.47 49.02
N SER A 143 2.46 -9.99 50.12
CA SER A 143 1.45 -8.92 50.09
C SER A 143 2.04 -7.61 49.61
N ARG A 144 3.25 -7.23 50.06
CA ARG A 144 3.94 -6.02 49.58
C ARG A 144 4.30 -6.10 48.10
N LYS A 145 4.67 -7.28 47.59
CA LYS A 145 4.89 -7.47 46.15
C LYS A 145 3.58 -7.33 45.38
N GLN A 146 2.51 -7.98 45.83
CA GLN A 146 1.20 -7.89 45.19
C GLN A 146 0.64 -6.46 45.21
N GLU A 147 0.78 -5.75 46.32
CA GLU A 147 0.35 -4.35 46.45
C GLU A 147 1.14 -3.42 45.53
N LYS A 148 2.46 -3.62 45.40
CA LYS A 148 3.29 -2.89 44.44
C LYS A 148 2.86 -3.15 42.99
N GLU A 149 2.55 -4.39 42.63
CA GLU A 149 2.05 -4.73 41.29
C GLU A 149 0.68 -4.08 41.03
N ILE A 150 -0.25 -4.16 41.99
CA ILE A 150 -1.57 -3.51 41.90
C ILE A 150 -1.42 -1.99 41.76
N GLN A 151 -0.55 -1.36 42.55
CA GLN A 151 -0.27 0.09 42.47
C GLN A 151 0.31 0.46 41.10
N LYS A 152 1.28 -0.32 40.60
CA LYS A 152 1.87 -0.11 39.27
C LYS A 152 0.82 -0.24 38.15
N GLU A 153 -0.01 -1.28 38.20
CA GLU A 153 -1.10 -1.46 37.23
C GLU A 153 -2.14 -0.33 37.32
N THR A 154 -2.48 0.11 38.54
CA THR A 154 -3.45 1.19 38.75
C THR A 154 -2.91 2.52 38.23
N ALA A 155 -1.67 2.86 38.54
CA ALA A 155 -1.00 4.05 38.01
C ALA A 155 -0.88 4.01 36.47
N LYS A 156 -0.61 2.84 35.89
CA LYS A 156 -0.62 2.64 34.44
C LYS A 156 -2.00 2.90 33.84
N ARG A 157 -3.07 2.34 34.42
CA ARG A 157 -4.46 2.56 33.97
C ARG A 157 -4.88 4.04 34.10
N GLU A 158 -4.48 4.72 35.17
CA GLU A 158 -4.76 6.14 35.37
C GLU A 158 -4.05 7.02 34.34
N THR A 159 -2.79 6.70 34.04
CA THR A 159 -2.01 7.40 33.02
C THR A 159 -2.64 7.19 31.64
N GLU A 160 -2.98 5.96 31.29
CA GLU A 160 -3.68 5.64 30.03
C GLU A 160 -5.01 6.40 29.91
N ARG A 161 -5.82 6.41 30.98
CA ARG A 161 -7.08 7.15 31.02
C ARG A 161 -6.86 8.65 30.79
N SER A 162 -5.81 9.23 31.38
CA SER A 162 -5.44 10.63 31.19
C SER A 162 -5.04 10.94 29.75
N LEU A 163 -4.26 10.06 29.11
CA LEU A 163 -3.89 10.21 27.69
C LEU A 163 -5.10 10.12 26.77
N ARG A 164 -6.03 9.18 27.03
CA ARG A 164 -7.29 9.07 26.28
C ARG A 164 -8.20 10.29 26.49
N ASP A 165 -8.30 10.82 27.71
CA ASP A 165 -9.05 12.05 28.00
C ASP A 165 -8.47 13.26 27.25
N ARG A 166 -7.14 13.38 27.19
CA ARG A 166 -6.47 14.40 26.36
C ARG A 166 -6.80 14.23 24.87
N PHE A 167 -6.78 12.99 24.36
CA PHE A 167 -7.18 12.71 22.97
C PHE A 167 -8.60 13.24 22.67
N PHE A 168 -9.58 12.89 23.52
CA PHE A 168 -10.96 13.34 23.34
C PHE A 168 -11.08 14.87 23.33
N LYS A 169 -10.44 15.56 24.28
CA LYS A 169 -10.45 17.03 24.33
C LYS A 169 -9.82 17.69 23.10
N ILE A 170 -8.72 17.13 22.59
CA ILE A 170 -8.06 17.67 21.41
C ILE A 170 -8.93 17.45 20.16
N THR A 171 -9.52 16.26 20.00
CA THR A 171 -10.41 15.96 18.87
C THR A 171 -11.68 16.81 18.87
N GLU A 172 -12.27 17.06 20.04
CA GLU A 172 -13.39 18.00 20.23
C GLU A 172 -12.98 19.40 19.74
N THR A 173 -11.83 19.91 20.19
CA THR A 173 -11.28 21.21 19.75
C THR A 173 -11.09 21.30 18.23
N LEU A 174 -10.63 20.22 17.60
CA LEU A 174 -10.45 20.14 16.15
C LEU A 174 -11.78 20.12 15.39
N SER A 175 -12.84 19.57 15.99
CA SER A 175 -14.17 19.46 15.38
C SER A 175 -15.03 20.72 15.53
N GLU A 176 -14.85 21.49 16.59
CA GLU A 176 -15.68 22.66 16.91
C GLU A 176 -15.16 23.96 16.29
N GLY A 177 -13.89 24.01 15.89
CA GLY A 177 -13.22 25.25 15.54
C GLY A 177 -13.44 25.70 14.08
N SER A 178 -14.16 26.82 13.88
CA SER A 178 -14.04 27.62 12.65
C SER A 178 -12.73 28.42 12.58
N GLU A 179 -11.98 28.47 13.69
CA GLU A 179 -10.71 29.20 13.80
C GLU A 179 -9.52 28.27 13.55
N TYR A 180 -8.82 28.50 12.45
CA TYR A 180 -7.64 27.71 12.05
C TYR A 180 -6.51 27.70 13.08
N VAL A 181 -6.35 28.78 13.87
CA VAL A 181 -5.34 28.85 14.95
C VAL A 181 -5.62 27.82 16.05
N LYS A 182 -6.90 27.60 16.40
CA LYS A 182 -7.27 26.56 17.37
C LYS A 182 -7.07 25.17 16.81
N ARG A 183 -7.42 24.97 15.52
CA ARG A 183 -7.15 23.69 14.84
C ARG A 183 -5.66 23.39 14.80
N GLU A 184 -4.83 24.39 14.51
CA GLU A 184 -3.37 24.28 14.52
C GLU A 184 -2.82 23.88 15.89
N ALA A 185 -3.27 24.55 16.97
CA ALA A 185 -2.90 24.19 18.34
C ALA A 185 -3.33 22.75 18.68
N GLY A 186 -4.51 22.32 18.21
CA GLY A 186 -4.98 20.95 18.33
C GLY A 186 -4.07 19.94 17.61
N VAL A 187 -3.60 20.26 16.40
CA VAL A 187 -2.65 19.41 15.66
C VAL A 187 -1.33 19.27 16.43
N TYR A 188 -0.76 20.37 16.94
CA TYR A 188 0.44 20.29 17.79
C TYR A 188 0.21 19.45 19.05
N ALA A 189 -0.96 19.58 19.67
CA ALA A 189 -1.30 18.79 20.85
C ALA A 189 -1.46 17.29 20.54
N LEU A 190 -2.02 16.92 19.37
CA LEU A 190 -2.08 15.52 18.91
C LEU A 190 -0.70 14.94 18.67
N ILE A 191 0.22 15.72 18.11
CA ILE A 191 1.59 15.28 17.88
C ILE A 191 2.31 15.02 19.20
N ALA A 192 2.23 15.96 20.15
CA ALA A 192 2.78 15.76 21.48
C ALA A 192 2.15 14.55 22.18
N LEU A 193 0.85 14.33 22.00
CA LEU A 193 0.17 13.14 22.51
C LEU A 193 0.66 11.84 21.85
N ALA A 194 0.94 11.84 20.55
CA ALA A 194 1.51 10.71 19.85
C ALA A 194 2.91 10.37 20.38
N ASP A 195 3.73 11.39 20.69
CA ASP A 195 5.03 11.22 21.34
C ASP A 195 4.87 10.66 22.77
N ASP A 196 3.89 11.14 23.54
CA ASP A 196 3.58 10.61 24.87
C ASP A 196 3.15 9.13 24.81
N TRP A 197 2.35 8.74 23.82
CA TRP A 197 1.97 7.34 23.59
C TRP A 197 3.18 6.46 23.28
N ALA A 198 4.12 6.95 22.46
CA ALA A 198 5.35 6.23 22.17
C ALA A 198 6.20 6.01 23.43
N VAL A 199 6.26 6.99 24.32
CA VAL A 199 6.96 6.87 25.61
C VAL A 199 6.21 5.91 26.55
N PHE A 200 4.89 6.00 26.62
CA PHE A 200 4.06 5.15 27.49
C PHE A 200 4.12 3.67 27.08
N HIS A 201 4.15 3.38 25.78
CA HIS A 201 4.26 2.04 25.20
C HIS A 201 5.68 1.69 24.76
N ARG A 202 6.72 2.22 25.44
CA ARG A 202 8.14 1.95 25.09
C ARG A 202 8.48 0.44 25.01
N ASP A 203 7.82 -0.38 25.83
CA ASP A 203 8.03 -1.83 25.87
C ASP A 203 7.09 -2.62 24.93
N ASP A 204 6.17 -1.95 24.22
CA ASP A 204 5.21 -2.53 23.28
C ASP A 204 5.09 -1.64 22.02
N PRO A 205 6.05 -1.73 21.08
CA PRO A 205 6.09 -0.90 19.89
C PRO A 205 4.82 -0.99 19.05
N ASP A 206 4.18 -2.16 19.00
CA ASP A 206 2.93 -2.35 18.24
C ASP A 206 1.78 -1.54 18.88
N ALA A 207 1.70 -1.48 20.21
CA ALA A 207 0.73 -0.63 20.89
C ALA A 207 1.03 0.86 20.71
N ALA A 208 2.30 1.26 20.77
CA ALA A 208 2.72 2.63 20.49
C ALA A 208 2.28 3.05 19.08
N GLN A 209 2.60 2.23 18.06
CA GLN A 209 2.23 2.50 16.67
C GLN A 209 0.72 2.58 16.47
N ARG A 210 -0.09 1.72 17.11
CA ARG A 210 -1.56 1.81 17.02
C ARG A 210 -2.12 3.14 17.52
N GLU A 211 -1.61 3.64 18.65
CA GLU A 211 -2.07 4.91 19.22
C GLU A 211 -1.52 6.11 18.43
N GLN A 212 -0.27 6.06 17.94
CA GLN A 212 0.31 7.07 17.05
C GLN A 212 -0.43 7.13 15.70
N GLN A 213 -0.77 5.98 15.11
CA GLN A 213 -1.57 5.88 13.89
C GLN A 213 -2.93 6.53 14.05
N THR A 214 -3.56 6.36 15.23
CA THR A 214 -4.85 7.00 15.53
C THR A 214 -4.71 8.53 15.53
N CYS A 215 -3.63 9.06 16.10
CA CYS A 215 -3.35 10.50 16.06
C CYS A 215 -3.08 10.99 14.63
N LEU A 216 -2.25 10.26 13.87
CA LEU A 216 -1.95 10.55 12.46
C LEU A 216 -3.22 10.62 11.60
N ASN A 217 -4.13 9.66 11.76
CA ASN A 217 -5.40 9.61 11.01
C ASN A 217 -6.29 10.84 11.25
N VAL A 218 -6.29 11.39 12.47
CA VAL A 218 -7.04 12.62 12.78
C VAL A 218 -6.37 13.83 12.13
N ILE A 219 -5.03 13.89 12.17
CA ILE A 219 -4.24 14.97 11.56
C ILE A 219 -4.44 14.98 10.04
N THR A 220 -4.31 13.83 9.36
CA THR A 220 -4.53 13.74 7.91
C THR A 220 -5.97 14.11 7.53
N GLY A 221 -6.95 13.76 8.37
CA GLY A 221 -8.34 14.18 8.19
C GLY A 221 -8.54 15.70 8.11
N GLN A 222 -7.65 16.51 8.71
CA GLN A 222 -7.71 17.97 8.63
C GLN A 222 -7.36 18.52 7.23
N LEU A 223 -6.83 17.69 6.33
CA LEU A 223 -6.43 18.09 4.97
C LEU A 223 -7.50 17.81 3.91
N ARG A 224 -8.64 17.21 4.26
CA ARG A 224 -9.71 16.85 3.31
C ARG A 224 -10.60 17.99 2.86
N ASP A 225 -10.64 19.10 3.59
CA ASP A 225 -11.46 20.25 3.19
C ASP A 225 -10.88 20.90 1.92
N PRO A 226 -11.61 21.03 0.80
CA PRO A 226 -11.13 21.75 -0.38
C PRO A 226 -11.05 23.25 -0.12
N LEU A 227 -10.17 23.97 -0.84
CA LEU A 227 -10.26 25.42 -0.93
C LEU A 227 -11.42 25.78 -1.87
N ASN A 228 -12.19 26.82 -1.56
CA ASN A 228 -13.29 27.29 -2.43
C ASN A 228 -12.80 27.98 -3.73
N THR A 229 -11.57 27.72 -4.15
CA THR A 229 -10.90 28.38 -5.29
C THR A 229 -11.16 27.70 -6.63
N ASP A 230 -12.13 26.80 -6.72
CA ASP A 230 -12.56 26.17 -7.98
C ASP A 230 -13.31 27.16 -8.89
N SER A 231 -12.60 28.18 -9.35
CA SER A 231 -12.75 28.64 -10.72
C SER A 231 -11.69 27.91 -11.55
N SER A 232 -11.93 26.63 -11.83
CA SER A 232 -11.40 26.02 -13.04
C SER A 232 -11.78 26.93 -14.22
N PRO A 233 -10.90 27.20 -15.21
CA PRO A 233 -11.23 28.08 -16.33
C PRO A 233 -12.27 27.39 -17.21
N ALA A 234 -13.53 27.49 -16.82
CA ALA A 234 -14.65 27.24 -17.71
C ALA A 234 -14.53 28.23 -18.86
N HIS A 235 -14.36 27.71 -20.08
CA HIS A 235 -14.74 28.40 -21.30
C HIS A 235 -16.15 28.97 -21.08
N SER A 236 -16.23 30.28 -20.84
CA SER A 236 -17.49 30.97 -20.62
C SER A 236 -17.61 32.11 -21.62
N ASP A 237 -18.05 31.73 -22.82
CA ASP A 237 -19.01 32.58 -23.52
C ASP A 237 -20.35 32.46 -22.80
N SER A 238 -20.61 33.34 -21.83
CA SER A 238 -21.95 33.93 -21.66
C SER A 238 -21.92 35.05 -20.64
N LYS A 239 -22.38 36.21 -21.11
CA LYS A 239 -22.75 37.35 -20.30
C LYS A 239 -24.01 37.02 -19.51
N THR A 240 -23.97 37.17 -18.19
CA THR A 240 -25.05 37.79 -17.42
C THR A 240 -24.50 38.26 -16.08
N ALA A 241 -24.57 39.57 -15.88
CA ALA A 241 -24.30 40.24 -14.61
C ALA A 241 -25.57 40.19 -13.76
N GLU A 242 -25.49 39.68 -12.53
CA GLU A 242 -26.25 40.10 -11.35
C GLU A 242 -26.02 39.13 -10.17
N SER A 243 -25.15 39.52 -9.23
CA SER A 243 -25.26 39.30 -7.75
C SER A 243 -23.93 39.61 -7.04
N ASP A 244 -23.45 40.85 -7.17
CA ASP A 244 -22.34 41.36 -6.38
C ASP A 244 -22.82 41.79 -4.98
N GLN A 245 -22.88 40.84 -4.05
CA GLN A 245 -22.88 41.16 -2.60
C GLN A 245 -22.25 40.11 -1.68
N LYS A 246 -21.74 38.97 -2.18
CA LYS A 246 -21.08 37.93 -1.35
C LYS A 246 -19.54 37.89 -1.41
N LYS A 247 -18.89 38.73 -2.22
CA LYS A 247 -17.45 38.62 -2.54
C LYS A 247 -16.45 39.25 -1.55
N LYS A 248 -16.90 39.89 -0.46
CA LYS A 248 -15.99 40.63 0.45
C LYS A 248 -15.51 39.86 1.69
N GLU A 249 -16.17 38.79 2.12
CA GLU A 249 -15.75 37.99 3.29
C GLU A 249 -14.94 36.72 2.92
N GLN A 250 -14.94 36.31 1.66
CA GLN A 250 -14.36 35.04 1.19
C GLN A 250 -12.82 34.98 1.11
N PRO A 251 -12.06 35.99 0.62
CA PRO A 251 -10.63 35.81 0.37
C PRO A 251 -9.79 35.64 1.65
N GLN A 252 -10.29 36.09 2.81
CA GLN A 252 -9.58 36.00 4.08
C GLN A 252 -9.65 34.60 4.71
N ASN A 253 -10.79 33.90 4.54
CA ASN A 253 -10.99 32.54 5.06
C ASN A 253 -10.20 31.49 4.27
N ASP A 254 -10.04 31.67 2.95
CA ASP A 254 -9.25 30.76 2.11
C ASP A 254 -7.74 30.89 2.38
N LEU A 255 -7.24 32.11 2.66
CA LEU A 255 -5.84 32.31 3.04
C LEU A 255 -5.51 31.68 4.40
N GLY A 256 -6.44 31.78 5.36
CA GLY A 256 -6.32 31.13 6.66
C GLY A 256 -6.27 29.61 6.54
N LEU A 257 -7.16 29.02 5.75
CA LEU A 257 -7.20 27.57 5.50
C LEU A 257 -5.93 27.09 4.78
N LEU A 258 -5.49 27.82 3.75
CA LEU A 258 -4.26 27.51 3.03
C LEU A 258 -3.04 27.55 3.96
N THR A 259 -2.93 28.58 4.81
CA THR A 259 -1.84 28.70 5.78
C THR A 259 -1.85 27.54 6.78
N PHE A 260 -3.03 27.18 7.28
CA PHE A 260 -3.20 26.02 8.16
C PHE A 260 -2.78 24.72 7.48
N LYS A 261 -3.25 24.46 6.26
CA LYS A 261 -2.87 23.28 5.47
C LYS A 261 -1.35 23.22 5.25
N HIS A 262 -0.68 24.33 4.93
CA HIS A 262 0.78 24.37 4.81
C HIS A 262 1.45 23.92 6.10
N ARG A 263 1.07 24.48 7.25
CA ARG A 263 1.66 24.11 8.55
C ARG A 263 1.44 22.64 8.88
N VAL A 264 0.23 22.11 8.67
CA VAL A 264 -0.05 20.69 8.90
C VAL A 264 0.82 19.80 8.01
N GLN A 265 0.97 20.14 6.72
CA GLN A 265 1.84 19.41 5.78
C GLN A 265 3.31 19.47 6.21
N ASP A 266 3.83 20.64 6.57
CA ASP A 266 5.23 20.82 6.95
C ASP A 266 5.60 19.95 8.16
N ILE A 267 4.76 19.98 9.19
CA ILE A 267 4.96 19.20 10.41
C ILE A 267 4.82 17.70 10.12
N LEU A 268 3.87 17.31 9.27
CA LEU A 268 3.70 15.93 8.85
C LEU A 268 4.96 15.40 8.17
N TRP A 269 5.50 16.13 7.19
CA TRP A 269 6.69 15.71 6.43
C TRP A 269 7.95 15.69 7.27
N GLU A 270 8.11 16.60 8.22
CA GLU A 270 9.23 16.56 9.18
C GLU A 270 9.27 15.24 9.95
N ARG A 271 8.11 14.66 10.31
CA ARG A 271 8.04 13.39 11.06
C ARG A 271 8.38 12.15 10.25
N PHE A 272 8.22 12.21 8.92
CA PHE A 272 8.63 11.13 8.01
C PHE A 272 10.08 11.26 7.52
N ARG A 273 10.72 12.41 7.76
CA ARG A 273 12.15 12.59 7.46
C ARG A 273 13.01 12.03 8.58
N PRO A 274 14.11 11.33 8.26
CA PRO A 274 15.13 11.01 9.26
C PRO A 274 15.73 12.30 9.83
N SER A 275 15.89 12.34 11.14
CA SER A 275 16.71 13.35 11.81
C SER A 275 18.20 12.98 11.72
N ASP A 276 19.10 13.94 11.92
CA ASP A 276 20.55 13.68 11.94
C ASP A 276 20.92 12.50 12.85
N GLY A 277 21.54 11.48 12.25
CA GLY A 277 21.98 10.26 12.93
C GLY A 277 20.90 9.20 13.17
N ALA A 278 19.64 9.44 12.79
CA ALA A 278 18.59 8.42 12.78
C ALA A 278 18.54 7.70 11.44
N GLU A 279 18.28 6.38 11.45
CA GLU A 279 18.10 5.59 10.23
C GLU A 279 16.77 5.92 9.53
N THR A 280 15.72 6.19 10.30
CA THR A 280 14.36 6.45 9.82
C THR A 280 13.72 7.64 10.55
N GLY A 281 12.66 8.21 9.95
CA GLY A 281 11.82 9.22 10.60
C GLY A 281 10.93 8.62 11.69
N LEU A 282 10.51 9.45 12.65
CA LEU A 282 9.70 9.03 13.80
C LEU A 282 8.40 8.33 13.41
N TRP A 283 7.82 8.72 12.28
CA TRP A 283 6.56 8.16 11.76
C TRP A 283 6.76 7.28 10.53
N SER A 284 7.99 6.98 10.14
CA SER A 284 8.29 6.24 8.91
C SER A 284 7.61 4.87 8.83
N HIS A 285 7.37 4.20 9.96
CA HIS A 285 6.69 2.89 10.00
C HIS A 285 5.15 2.97 10.09
N LEU A 286 4.57 4.16 10.19
CA LEU A 286 3.12 4.34 10.19
C LEU A 286 2.56 4.31 8.77
N ASP A 287 1.30 3.90 8.64
CA ASP A 287 0.58 3.95 7.37
C ASP A 287 0.08 5.39 7.14
N LEU A 288 0.49 6.00 6.02
CA LEU A 288 0.06 7.34 5.66
C LEU A 288 -1.17 7.31 4.75
N GLU A 289 -2.29 7.79 5.28
CA GLU A 289 -3.57 7.84 4.55
C GLU A 289 -3.96 9.29 4.23
N LEU A 290 -3.75 9.68 2.97
CA LEU A 290 -4.06 11.00 2.43
C LEU A 290 -5.05 10.92 1.25
N SER A 291 -5.82 9.83 1.15
CA SER A 291 -6.86 9.75 0.12
C SER A 291 -7.88 10.86 0.27
N ASN A 292 -8.29 11.43 -0.86
CA ASN A 292 -9.23 12.57 -0.95
C ASN A 292 -8.76 13.83 -0.17
N CYS A 293 -7.46 13.98 0.07
CA CYS A 293 -6.90 15.18 0.69
C CYS A 293 -6.52 16.24 -0.36
N HIS A 294 -6.55 17.51 0.05
CA HIS A 294 -6.08 18.64 -0.77
C HIS A 294 -4.77 19.18 -0.20
N LEU A 295 -3.69 18.94 -0.94
CA LEU A 295 -2.31 19.30 -0.61
C LEU A 295 -1.89 20.52 -1.45
N HIS A 296 -1.17 21.45 -0.83
CA HIS A 296 -0.81 22.73 -1.46
C HIS A 296 0.67 23.01 -1.26
N ASN A 297 1.37 23.29 -2.37
CA ASN A 297 2.83 23.44 -2.45
C ASN A 297 3.55 22.46 -1.50
N SER A 298 3.21 21.19 -1.61
CA SER A 298 3.65 20.16 -0.67
C SER A 298 5.08 19.72 -0.98
N HIS A 299 5.95 19.78 0.02
CA HIS A 299 7.34 19.35 -0.12
C HIS A 299 7.58 18.18 0.84
N SER A 300 7.41 16.96 0.34
CA SER A 300 7.68 15.70 1.06
C SER A 300 9.01 15.06 0.63
N GLY A 301 9.87 15.79 -0.09
CA GLY A 301 11.19 15.30 -0.49
C GLY A 301 12.03 14.83 0.70
N LEU A 302 12.86 13.80 0.48
CA LEU A 302 13.68 13.10 1.48
C LEU A 302 12.89 12.38 2.60
N ALA A 303 11.56 12.34 2.55
CA ALA A 303 10.76 11.57 3.49
C ALA A 303 10.88 10.06 3.22
N GLN A 304 10.84 9.26 4.28
CA GLN A 304 10.91 7.80 4.20
C GLN A 304 9.62 7.15 4.71
N PHE A 305 8.99 6.36 3.87
CA PHE A 305 7.71 5.69 4.11
C PHE A 305 7.90 4.16 4.12
N HIS A 306 8.03 3.57 5.29
CA HIS A 306 8.08 2.12 5.50
C HIS A 306 6.69 1.48 5.66
N GLY A 307 5.72 2.23 6.17
CA GLY A 307 4.31 1.85 6.12
C GLY A 307 3.70 2.00 4.73
N ARG A 308 2.44 1.60 4.58
CA ARG A 308 1.66 1.86 3.35
C ARG A 308 1.37 3.34 3.23
N THR A 309 1.44 3.87 2.02
CA THR A 309 1.13 5.26 1.72
C THR A 309 0.05 5.31 0.64
N SER A 310 -1.07 5.99 0.91
CA SER A 310 -2.09 6.26 -0.08
C SER A 310 -2.31 7.77 -0.25
N PHE A 311 -2.32 8.19 -1.50
CA PHE A 311 -2.73 9.49 -2.01
C PHE A 311 -3.90 9.33 -2.99
N ASP A 312 -4.70 8.28 -2.85
CA ASP A 312 -5.75 7.97 -3.83
C ASP A 312 -6.79 9.11 -3.89
N GLU A 313 -7.15 9.54 -5.09
CA GLU A 313 -8.08 10.66 -5.31
C GLU A 313 -7.63 11.98 -4.63
N ALA A 314 -6.33 12.12 -4.27
CA ALA A 314 -5.81 13.33 -3.63
C ALA A 314 -5.59 14.45 -4.66
N GLY A 315 -5.93 15.69 -4.28
CA GLY A 315 -5.68 16.89 -5.07
C GLY A 315 -4.38 17.57 -4.66
N PHE A 316 -3.39 17.58 -5.54
CA PHE A 316 -2.12 18.31 -5.36
C PHE A 316 -2.19 19.63 -6.13
N HIS A 317 -2.06 20.75 -5.42
CA HIS A 317 -2.16 22.09 -5.97
C HIS A 317 -0.84 22.86 -5.83
N GLY A 318 -0.50 23.66 -6.84
CA GLY A 318 0.78 24.39 -6.87
C GLY A 318 1.97 23.48 -7.19
N ARG A 319 3.15 23.79 -6.63
CA ARG A 319 4.39 23.03 -6.89
C ARG A 319 4.58 21.96 -5.81
N ASN A 320 4.50 20.70 -6.20
CA ASN A 320 4.60 19.56 -5.29
C ASN A 320 5.87 18.76 -5.58
N SER A 321 6.60 18.39 -4.52
CA SER A 321 7.88 17.71 -4.62
C SER A 321 7.98 16.52 -3.68
N PHE A 322 8.26 15.38 -4.27
CA PHE A 322 8.66 14.11 -3.68
C PHE A 322 10.14 13.82 -3.96
N HIS A 323 10.93 14.85 -4.25
CA HIS A 323 12.33 14.68 -4.62
C HIS A 323 13.13 13.87 -3.58
N GLY A 324 13.75 12.77 -4.01
CA GLY A 324 14.51 11.88 -3.13
C GLY A 324 13.67 11.22 -2.01
N ALA A 325 12.35 11.17 -2.13
CA ALA A 325 11.51 10.45 -1.17
C ALA A 325 11.62 8.93 -1.39
N GLU A 326 11.59 8.17 -0.29
CA GLU A 326 11.75 6.71 -0.31
C GLU A 326 10.46 6.02 0.17
N PHE A 327 9.83 5.24 -0.71
CA PHE A 327 8.63 4.47 -0.45
C PHE A 327 8.98 2.97 -0.34
N TYR A 328 9.29 2.51 0.86
CA TYR A 328 9.54 1.10 1.14
C TYR A 328 8.26 0.26 1.21
N GLY A 329 7.18 0.85 1.72
CA GLY A 329 5.85 0.24 1.69
C GLY A 329 5.14 0.38 0.34
N HIS A 330 3.91 -0.11 0.27
CA HIS A 330 3.04 0.12 -0.90
C HIS A 330 2.71 1.61 -1.03
N ALA A 331 2.87 2.19 -2.22
CA ALA A 331 2.58 3.60 -2.49
C ALA A 331 1.50 3.73 -3.58
N SER A 332 0.35 4.31 -3.26
CA SER A 332 -0.76 4.47 -4.20
C SER A 332 -1.05 5.96 -4.45
N PHE A 333 -1.21 6.31 -5.72
CA PHE A 333 -1.58 7.63 -6.24
C PHE A 333 -2.75 7.46 -7.23
N ASP A 334 -3.60 6.47 -7.01
CA ASP A 334 -4.64 6.11 -7.98
C ASP A 334 -5.71 7.22 -8.02
N GLY A 335 -6.02 7.72 -9.20
CA GLY A 335 -6.92 8.87 -9.39
C GLY A 335 -6.39 10.21 -8.84
N ALA A 336 -5.15 10.28 -8.36
CA ALA A 336 -4.61 11.53 -7.81
C ALA A 336 -4.48 12.62 -8.89
N GLY A 337 -4.87 13.85 -8.56
CA GLY A 337 -4.87 15.00 -9.46
C GLY A 337 -3.77 16.02 -9.12
N PHE A 338 -2.76 16.15 -9.97
CA PHE A 338 -1.68 17.12 -9.87
C PHE A 338 -1.95 18.35 -10.75
N HIS A 339 -2.52 19.39 -10.13
CA HIS A 339 -2.97 20.64 -10.77
C HIS A 339 -1.83 21.63 -11.06
N GLY A 340 -0.60 21.30 -10.66
CA GLY A 340 0.59 22.08 -10.95
C GLY A 340 1.80 21.18 -11.19
N HIS A 341 3.01 21.68 -11.02
CA HIS A 341 4.22 20.88 -11.21
C HIS A 341 4.32 19.79 -10.14
N ALA A 342 4.63 18.57 -10.56
CA ALA A 342 4.87 17.42 -9.69
C ALA A 342 6.24 16.83 -10.00
N SER A 343 7.17 16.87 -9.03
CA SER A 343 8.49 16.27 -9.14
C SER A 343 8.60 15.06 -8.21
N PHE A 344 9.03 13.94 -8.77
CA PHE A 344 9.40 12.68 -8.12
C PHE A 344 10.87 12.36 -8.38
N ASP A 345 11.66 13.38 -8.76
CA ASP A 345 13.02 13.18 -9.23
C ASP A 345 13.88 12.55 -8.13
N GLY A 346 14.63 11.51 -8.46
CA GLY A 346 15.45 10.78 -7.50
C GLY A 346 14.69 10.00 -6.43
N ALA A 347 13.35 9.92 -6.50
CA ALA A 347 12.57 9.13 -5.53
C ALA A 347 12.80 7.62 -5.72
N GLY A 348 12.73 6.86 -4.64
CA GLY A 348 12.82 5.40 -4.64
C GLY A 348 11.49 4.75 -4.27
N PHE A 349 10.98 3.86 -5.13
CA PHE A 349 9.76 3.07 -4.91
C PHE A 349 10.12 1.58 -4.77
N HIS A 350 10.28 1.12 -3.53
CA HIS A 350 10.68 -0.27 -3.25
C HIS A 350 9.50 -1.23 -3.15
N GLY A 351 8.35 -0.75 -2.68
CA GLY A 351 7.09 -1.48 -2.68
C GLY A 351 6.37 -1.44 -4.02
N ARG A 352 5.22 -2.12 -4.11
CA ARG A 352 4.33 -1.93 -5.27
C ARG A 352 3.83 -0.49 -5.27
N ASN A 353 3.90 0.16 -6.43
CA ASN A 353 3.47 1.53 -6.61
C ASN A 353 2.46 1.64 -7.78
N SER A 354 1.51 2.54 -7.64
CA SER A 354 0.43 2.73 -8.60
C SER A 354 0.11 4.21 -8.77
N PHE A 355 -0.04 4.62 -10.02
CA PHE A 355 -0.50 5.92 -10.52
C PHE A 355 -1.67 5.67 -11.49
N HIS A 356 -2.48 4.65 -11.22
CA HIS A 356 -3.55 4.25 -12.11
C HIS A 356 -4.61 5.36 -12.19
N GLY A 357 -4.91 5.83 -13.39
CA GLY A 357 -5.87 6.92 -13.57
C GLY A 357 -5.42 8.28 -13.02
N ALA A 358 -4.17 8.43 -12.57
CA ALA A 358 -3.67 9.71 -12.06
C ALA A 358 -3.65 10.77 -13.17
N GLU A 359 -3.94 12.02 -12.81
CA GLU A 359 -4.01 13.17 -13.72
C GLU A 359 -2.91 14.18 -13.40
N PHE A 360 -2.03 14.46 -14.37
CA PHE A 360 -0.97 15.46 -14.26
C PHE A 360 -1.25 16.63 -15.22
N TYR A 361 -1.85 17.70 -14.68
CA TYR A 361 -2.17 18.91 -15.45
C TYR A 361 -0.93 19.78 -15.69
N GLY A 362 -0.01 19.83 -14.73
CA GLY A 362 1.29 20.47 -14.87
C GLY A 362 2.37 19.53 -15.39
N HIS A 363 3.63 19.98 -15.32
CA HIS A 363 4.77 19.12 -15.66
C HIS A 363 4.94 18.02 -14.61
N ALA A 364 5.08 16.78 -15.06
CA ALA A 364 5.37 15.62 -14.23
C ALA A 364 6.81 15.15 -14.49
N SER A 365 7.64 15.12 -13.46
CA SER A 365 9.04 14.73 -13.55
C SER A 365 9.32 13.53 -12.65
N PHE A 366 9.90 12.48 -13.22
CA PHE A 366 10.32 11.23 -12.61
C PHE A 366 11.77 10.92 -13.02
N ASN A 367 12.60 11.95 -13.11
CA ASN A 367 13.97 11.80 -13.58
C ASN A 367 14.82 11.13 -12.49
N GLN A 368 15.65 10.17 -12.88
CA GLN A 368 16.48 9.40 -11.97
C GLN A 368 15.68 8.70 -10.85
N THR A 369 14.38 8.49 -11.04
CA THR A 369 13.52 7.77 -10.10
C THR A 369 13.80 6.27 -10.22
N GLU A 370 13.93 5.59 -9.08
CA GLU A 370 14.13 4.15 -9.01
C GLU A 370 12.83 3.43 -8.62
N PHE A 371 12.32 2.58 -9.48
CA PHE A 371 11.15 1.74 -9.23
C PHE A 371 11.59 0.27 -9.08
N HIS A 372 11.81 -0.18 -7.84
CA HIS A 372 12.18 -1.57 -7.55
C HIS A 372 10.97 -2.51 -7.54
N GLY A 373 9.81 -2.01 -7.15
CA GLY A 373 8.56 -2.75 -7.14
C GLY A 373 7.79 -2.73 -8.47
N TYR A 374 6.66 -3.44 -8.52
CA TYR A 374 5.69 -3.32 -9.62
C TYR A 374 5.21 -1.87 -9.73
N THR A 375 5.17 -1.32 -10.95
CA THR A 375 4.78 0.07 -11.24
C THR A 375 3.66 0.13 -12.27
N SER A 376 2.60 0.87 -11.97
CA SER A 376 1.50 1.10 -12.93
C SER A 376 1.20 2.57 -13.14
N PHE A 377 1.28 3.01 -14.38
CA PHE A 377 0.74 4.26 -14.92
C PHE A 377 -0.46 3.98 -15.84
N ARG A 378 -1.17 2.88 -15.61
CA ARG A 378 -2.24 2.43 -16.50
C ARG A 378 -3.38 3.45 -16.46
N ASP A 379 -3.89 3.85 -17.62
CA ASP A 379 -4.94 4.88 -17.74
C ASP A 379 -4.56 6.26 -17.15
N ALA A 380 -3.28 6.51 -16.84
CA ALA A 380 -2.82 7.82 -16.37
C ALA A 380 -2.86 8.87 -17.48
N HIS A 381 -3.19 10.11 -17.13
CA HIS A 381 -3.27 11.24 -18.07
C HIS A 381 -2.23 12.30 -17.72
N LEU A 382 -1.23 12.46 -18.57
CA LEU A 382 -0.17 13.46 -18.43
C LEU A 382 -0.41 14.57 -19.44
N HIS A 383 -1.18 15.58 -19.02
CA HIS A 383 -1.54 16.72 -19.87
C HIS A 383 -0.35 17.63 -20.14
N GLY A 384 0.46 17.89 -19.11
CA GLY A 384 1.71 18.63 -19.24
C GLY A 384 2.85 17.78 -19.82
N HIS A 385 4.06 18.32 -19.79
CA HIS A 385 5.26 17.56 -20.15
C HIS A 385 5.53 16.46 -19.12
N ALA A 386 5.98 15.30 -19.60
CA ALA A 386 6.31 14.15 -18.79
C ALA A 386 7.78 13.77 -19.00
N SER A 387 8.53 13.61 -17.91
CA SER A 387 9.96 13.28 -17.97
C SER A 387 10.25 12.07 -17.08
N PHE A 388 10.93 11.08 -17.64
CA PHE A 388 11.40 9.84 -17.02
C PHE A 388 12.87 9.61 -17.43
N GLU A 389 13.64 10.69 -17.56
CA GLU A 389 15.03 10.60 -17.99
C GLU A 389 15.86 9.88 -16.94
N GLU A 390 16.65 8.90 -17.37
CA GLU A 390 17.48 8.06 -16.49
C GLU A 390 16.68 7.34 -15.39
N ALA A 391 15.36 7.19 -15.53
CA ALA A 391 14.54 6.43 -14.60
C ALA A 391 14.81 4.93 -14.73
N GLU A 392 14.85 4.22 -13.61
CA GLU A 392 15.17 2.80 -13.57
C GLU A 392 13.97 1.99 -13.05
N PHE A 393 13.44 1.11 -13.90
CA PHE A 393 12.31 0.23 -13.60
C PHE A 393 12.78 -1.21 -13.46
N HIS A 394 12.97 -1.68 -12.24
CA HIS A 394 13.54 -3.01 -12.01
C HIS A 394 12.53 -4.16 -12.14
N SER A 395 11.23 -3.86 -12.03
CA SER A 395 10.15 -4.85 -12.09
C SER A 395 9.20 -4.63 -13.27
N LEU A 396 8.00 -5.20 -13.19
CA LEU A 396 6.96 -5.03 -14.20
C LEU A 396 6.45 -3.57 -14.21
N THR A 397 6.41 -2.96 -15.40
CA THR A 397 5.96 -1.57 -15.58
C THR A 397 4.87 -1.46 -16.65
N PHE A 398 3.75 -0.81 -16.30
CA PHE A 398 2.60 -0.68 -17.20
C PHE A 398 2.25 0.79 -17.46
N PHE A 399 2.47 1.26 -18.68
CA PHE A 399 1.95 2.51 -19.25
C PHE A 399 0.75 2.26 -20.18
N SER A 400 0.07 1.13 -20.02
CA SER A 400 -0.97 0.73 -20.97
C SER A 400 -2.18 1.65 -20.86
N ARG A 401 -2.69 2.15 -21.99
CA ARG A 401 -3.73 3.19 -22.05
C ARG A 401 -3.40 4.52 -21.38
N ALA A 402 -2.12 4.74 -21.04
CA ALA A 402 -1.69 6.06 -20.60
C ALA A 402 -1.78 7.05 -21.76
N LYS A 403 -2.13 8.30 -21.44
CA LYS A 403 -2.16 9.41 -22.40
C LYS A 403 -1.13 10.45 -22.04
N PHE A 404 -0.25 10.76 -22.98
CA PHE A 404 0.77 11.79 -22.85
C PHE A 404 0.48 12.90 -23.85
N HIS A 405 -0.05 14.03 -23.38
CA HIS A 405 -0.40 15.15 -24.26
C HIS A 405 0.79 16.09 -24.53
N GLY A 406 1.61 16.35 -23.51
CA GLY A 406 2.85 17.11 -23.64
C GLY A 406 4.00 16.29 -24.20
N ARG A 407 5.19 16.91 -24.32
CA ARG A 407 6.42 16.17 -24.70
C ARG A 407 6.76 15.13 -23.65
N THR A 408 7.25 13.98 -24.09
CA THR A 408 7.56 12.83 -23.23
C THR A 408 8.99 12.36 -23.43
N PHE A 409 9.75 12.26 -22.35
CA PHE A 409 11.16 11.87 -22.39
C PHE A 409 11.40 10.63 -21.52
N PHE A 410 11.92 9.57 -22.12
CA PHE A 410 12.42 8.35 -21.49
C PHE A 410 13.92 8.17 -21.80
N ASN A 411 14.63 9.29 -22.01
CA ASN A 411 16.03 9.25 -22.44
C ASN A 411 16.89 8.54 -21.39
N GLY A 412 17.67 7.56 -21.81
CA GLY A 412 18.52 6.77 -20.91
C GLY A 412 17.78 5.88 -19.90
N ALA A 413 16.45 5.80 -19.95
CA ALA A 413 15.67 5.03 -18.98
C ALA A 413 15.94 3.51 -19.11
N GLY A 414 16.02 2.82 -17.98
CA GLY A 414 16.22 1.37 -17.90
C GLY A 414 14.94 0.62 -17.51
N PHE A 415 14.55 -0.37 -18.31
CA PHE A 415 13.42 -1.27 -18.04
C PHE A 415 13.95 -2.70 -17.87
N HIS A 416 14.24 -3.10 -16.63
CA HIS A 416 14.82 -4.42 -16.35
C HIS A 416 13.78 -5.54 -16.38
N GLY A 417 12.55 -5.22 -15.96
CA GLY A 417 11.41 -6.13 -16.06
C GLY A 417 10.64 -5.98 -17.37
N ARG A 418 9.47 -6.63 -17.45
CA ARG A 418 8.58 -6.48 -18.62
C ARG A 418 7.93 -5.11 -18.59
N SER A 419 7.88 -4.42 -19.72
CA SER A 419 7.22 -3.13 -19.87
C SER A 419 6.10 -3.17 -20.90
N SER A 420 5.04 -2.38 -20.69
CA SER A 420 3.88 -2.36 -21.58
C SER A 420 3.33 -0.95 -21.78
N PHE A 421 3.50 -0.43 -22.99
CA PHE A 421 2.90 0.76 -23.58
C PHE A 421 1.72 0.41 -24.50
N ARG A 422 1.14 -0.79 -24.33
CA ARG A 422 0.00 -1.21 -25.15
C ARG A 422 -1.14 -0.18 -25.09
N ASP A 423 -1.68 0.20 -26.25
CA ASP A 423 -2.81 1.14 -26.36
C ASP A 423 -2.51 2.51 -25.71
N ALA A 424 -1.22 2.86 -25.55
CA ALA A 424 -0.82 4.16 -25.04
C ALA A 424 -0.90 5.21 -26.15
N HIS A 425 -1.36 6.41 -25.81
CA HIS A 425 -1.51 7.53 -26.74
C HIS A 425 -0.50 8.62 -26.40
N LEU A 426 0.47 8.84 -27.30
CA LEU A 426 1.55 9.79 -27.13
C LEU A 426 1.37 10.92 -28.14
N HIS A 427 0.64 11.96 -27.71
CA HIS A 427 0.32 13.09 -28.58
C HIS A 427 1.49 14.06 -28.75
N GLY A 428 2.37 14.20 -27.76
CA GLY A 428 3.55 15.08 -27.88
C GLY A 428 4.75 14.40 -28.53
N HIS A 429 5.81 15.19 -28.80
CA HIS A 429 7.10 14.63 -29.19
C HIS A 429 7.59 13.65 -28.12
N THR A 430 7.98 12.45 -28.54
CA THR A 430 8.40 11.39 -27.63
C THR A 430 9.83 10.97 -27.91
N SER A 431 10.63 10.77 -26.86
CA SER A 431 12.00 10.28 -27.01
C SER A 431 12.26 9.12 -26.05
N PHE A 432 12.79 8.02 -26.60
CA PHE A 432 13.33 6.85 -25.90
C PHE A 432 14.83 6.71 -26.20
N ASP A 433 15.50 7.81 -26.50
CA ASP A 433 16.90 7.80 -26.91
C ASP A 433 17.77 7.18 -25.80
N GLN A 434 18.63 6.25 -26.18
CA GLN A 434 19.51 5.49 -25.27
C GLN A 434 18.77 4.68 -24.18
N ALA A 435 17.44 4.54 -24.25
CA ALA A 435 16.68 3.70 -23.34
C ALA A 435 17.05 2.23 -23.50
N LYS A 436 17.04 1.48 -22.39
CA LYS A 436 17.41 0.06 -22.35
C LYS A 436 16.22 -0.76 -21.87
N PHE A 437 15.74 -1.67 -22.72
CA PHE A 437 14.66 -2.59 -22.43
C PHE A 437 15.20 -4.00 -22.28
N HIS A 438 15.46 -4.45 -21.04
CA HIS A 438 15.97 -5.79 -20.78
C HIS A 438 14.89 -6.86 -20.85
N GLY A 439 13.70 -6.55 -20.36
CA GLY A 439 12.55 -7.45 -20.42
C GLY A 439 11.77 -7.36 -21.74
N ARG A 440 10.69 -8.16 -21.82
CA ARG A 440 9.75 -8.08 -22.95
C ARG A 440 9.04 -6.73 -22.93
N THR A 441 9.01 -6.05 -24.07
CA THR A 441 8.41 -4.73 -24.24
C THR A 441 7.24 -4.76 -25.23
N LEU A 442 6.10 -4.20 -24.84
CA LEU A 442 4.89 -4.12 -25.67
C LEU A 442 4.58 -2.66 -26.03
N PHE A 443 4.62 -2.33 -27.31
CA PHE A 443 4.07 -1.11 -27.93
C PHE A 443 2.87 -1.46 -28.83
N ASN A 444 2.26 -2.63 -28.64
CA ASN A 444 1.12 -3.06 -29.46
C ASN A 444 -0.02 -2.03 -29.38
N GLU A 445 -0.59 -1.66 -30.53
CA GLU A 445 -1.72 -0.71 -30.58
C GLU A 445 -1.39 0.67 -29.97
N ALA A 446 -0.10 1.01 -29.78
CA ALA A 446 0.29 2.34 -29.32
C ALA A 446 0.21 3.37 -30.45
N GLU A 447 -0.25 4.57 -30.14
CA GLU A 447 -0.39 5.68 -31.08
C GLU A 447 0.62 6.79 -30.76
N PHE A 448 1.47 7.13 -31.72
CA PHE A 448 2.43 8.23 -31.64
C PHE A 448 2.02 9.33 -32.63
N HIS A 449 1.42 10.41 -32.16
CA HIS A 449 0.88 11.46 -33.06
C HIS A 449 1.93 12.46 -33.55
N ASN A 450 3.01 12.63 -32.80
CA ASN A 450 4.13 13.49 -33.16
C ASN A 450 5.41 12.67 -33.27
N GLN A 451 6.51 13.33 -33.67
CA GLN A 451 7.80 12.67 -33.86
C GLN A 451 8.19 11.81 -32.65
N VAL A 452 8.62 10.57 -32.91
CA VAL A 452 9.19 9.65 -31.93
C VAL A 452 10.62 9.26 -32.28
N SER A 453 11.48 9.23 -31.28
CA SER A 453 12.88 8.80 -31.41
C SER A 453 13.21 7.65 -30.48
N PHE A 454 13.94 6.67 -31.00
CA PHE A 454 14.54 5.52 -30.32
C PHE A 454 16.04 5.47 -30.63
N TYR A 455 16.68 6.64 -30.77
CA TYR A 455 18.07 6.73 -31.18
C TYR A 455 18.97 6.02 -30.17
N GLN A 456 19.80 5.09 -30.61
CA GLN A 456 20.65 4.26 -29.75
C GLN A 456 19.91 3.48 -28.64
N ALA A 457 18.60 3.29 -28.77
CA ALA A 457 17.84 2.48 -27.83
C ALA A 457 18.21 1.00 -27.97
N LYS A 458 18.23 0.28 -26.85
CA LYS A 458 18.59 -1.15 -26.80
C LYS A 458 17.43 -1.99 -26.31
N PHE A 459 17.02 -2.95 -27.11
CA PHE A 459 15.96 -3.91 -26.79
C PHE A 459 16.57 -5.30 -26.63
N HIS A 460 16.86 -5.71 -25.39
CA HIS A 460 17.39 -7.04 -25.12
C HIS A 460 16.31 -8.13 -25.05
N GLY A 461 15.10 -7.78 -24.63
CA GLY A 461 13.96 -8.68 -24.64
C GLY A 461 13.12 -8.56 -25.91
N ARG A 462 12.23 -9.54 -26.12
CA ARG A 462 11.26 -9.53 -27.22
C ARG A 462 10.46 -8.21 -27.26
N THR A 463 10.41 -7.57 -28.42
CA THR A 463 9.72 -6.28 -28.63
C THR A 463 8.59 -6.40 -29.63
N LEU A 464 7.42 -5.85 -29.30
CA LEU A 464 6.22 -5.91 -30.15
C LEU A 464 5.68 -4.51 -30.41
N PHE A 465 5.73 -4.07 -31.66
CA PHE A 465 5.08 -2.90 -32.23
C PHE A 465 3.88 -3.31 -33.11
N ASP A 466 3.31 -4.51 -32.94
CA ASP A 466 2.23 -4.95 -33.81
C ASP A 466 1.00 -4.03 -33.67
N GLN A 467 0.46 -3.56 -34.81
CA GLN A 467 -0.63 -2.57 -34.88
C GLN A 467 -0.30 -1.22 -34.21
N ALA A 468 0.97 -0.88 -34.00
CA ALA A 468 1.34 0.46 -33.57
C ALA A 468 1.17 1.47 -34.72
N GLU A 469 0.71 2.67 -34.41
CA GLU A 469 0.51 3.77 -35.37
C GLU A 469 1.49 4.91 -35.09
N PHE A 470 2.23 5.31 -36.12
CA PHE A 470 3.21 6.39 -36.08
C PHE A 470 2.79 7.47 -37.08
N HIS A 471 2.16 8.54 -36.61
CA HIS A 471 1.58 9.57 -37.49
C HIS A 471 2.61 10.57 -38.02
N ASP A 472 3.76 10.71 -37.35
CA ASP A 472 4.84 11.59 -37.75
C ASP A 472 6.20 10.85 -37.81
N ARG A 473 7.30 11.57 -37.99
CA ARG A 473 8.64 11.01 -38.21
C ARG A 473 9.06 10.08 -37.08
N THR A 474 9.55 8.91 -37.44
CA THR A 474 9.99 7.87 -36.51
C THR A 474 11.45 7.51 -36.75
N PHE A 475 12.26 7.57 -35.70
CA PHE A 475 13.70 7.29 -35.78
C PHE A 475 14.08 6.09 -34.91
N PHE A 476 14.52 5.00 -35.53
CA PHE A 476 15.18 3.85 -34.89
C PHE A 476 16.69 3.85 -35.20
N ASN A 477 17.27 5.04 -35.41
CA ASN A 477 18.65 5.19 -35.83
C ASN A 477 19.59 4.63 -34.75
N GLU A 478 20.55 3.79 -35.15
CA GLU A 478 21.50 3.11 -34.25
C GLU A 478 20.83 2.27 -33.14
N ALA A 479 19.53 1.95 -33.27
CA ALA A 479 18.83 1.11 -32.31
C ALA A 479 19.28 -0.36 -32.43
N GLU A 480 19.42 -1.05 -31.30
CA GLU A 480 19.84 -2.45 -31.24
C GLU A 480 18.70 -3.34 -30.72
N PHE A 481 18.26 -4.31 -31.52
CA PHE A 481 17.26 -5.31 -31.16
C PHE A 481 17.92 -6.68 -31.00
N HIS A 482 18.13 -7.14 -29.77
CA HIS A 482 18.87 -8.38 -29.50
C HIS A 482 18.00 -9.66 -29.51
N ASP A 483 16.69 -9.52 -29.33
CA ASP A 483 15.71 -10.63 -29.40
C ASP A 483 14.69 -10.35 -30.53
N ARG A 484 13.62 -11.14 -30.62
CA ARG A 484 12.64 -11.04 -31.70
C ARG A 484 11.88 -9.73 -31.65
N THR A 485 11.75 -9.08 -32.80
CA THR A 485 11.03 -7.81 -32.98
C THR A 485 9.92 -7.94 -34.00
N PHE A 486 8.72 -7.44 -33.66
CA PHE A 486 7.54 -7.53 -34.51
C PHE A 486 6.96 -6.14 -34.77
N PHE A 487 6.83 -5.78 -36.04
CA PHE A 487 6.12 -4.59 -36.55
C PHE A 487 4.90 -5.02 -37.37
N SER A 488 4.28 -6.16 -37.04
CA SER A 488 3.22 -6.72 -37.88
C SER A 488 2.02 -5.78 -37.88
N LYS A 489 1.51 -5.40 -39.06
CA LYS A 489 0.42 -4.42 -39.21
C LYS A 489 0.71 -3.04 -38.58
N ALA A 490 1.97 -2.69 -38.34
CA ALA A 490 2.31 -1.33 -37.91
C ALA A 490 2.10 -0.34 -39.07
N GLU A 491 1.67 0.87 -38.75
CA GLU A 491 1.46 1.96 -39.71
C GLU A 491 2.45 3.09 -39.46
N PHE A 492 3.24 3.45 -40.46
CA PHE A 492 4.14 4.60 -40.46
C PHE A 492 3.63 5.62 -41.47
N HIS A 493 2.92 6.65 -41.01
CA HIS A 493 2.28 7.63 -41.90
C HIS A 493 3.27 8.64 -42.49
N ASN A 494 4.38 8.91 -41.79
CA ASN A 494 5.46 9.77 -42.25
C ASN A 494 6.79 8.99 -42.35
N GLN A 495 7.91 9.70 -42.47
CA GLN A 495 9.24 9.09 -42.61
C GLN A 495 9.56 8.16 -41.43
N VAL A 496 10.09 6.96 -41.74
CA VAL A 496 10.71 6.06 -40.76
C VAL A 496 12.15 5.76 -41.16
N SER A 497 13.06 5.84 -40.19
CA SER A 497 14.48 5.59 -40.41
C SER A 497 15.00 4.52 -39.45
N PHE A 498 15.64 3.50 -40.02
CA PHE A 498 16.38 2.44 -39.34
C PHE A 498 17.89 2.57 -39.65
N TYR A 499 18.37 3.80 -39.84
CA TYR A 499 19.76 4.07 -40.19
C TYR A 499 20.70 3.45 -39.15
N GLN A 500 21.64 2.60 -39.58
CA GLN A 500 22.56 1.86 -38.69
C GLN A 500 21.88 1.04 -37.57
N ALA A 501 20.60 0.71 -37.72
CA ALA A 501 19.90 -0.15 -36.76
C ALA A 501 20.39 -1.60 -36.88
N LYS A 502 20.50 -2.30 -35.74
CA LYS A 502 20.97 -3.68 -35.67
C LYS A 502 19.87 -4.61 -35.18
N PHE A 503 19.60 -5.67 -35.93
CA PHE A 503 18.61 -6.68 -35.59
C PHE A 503 19.31 -8.03 -35.43
N HIS A 504 19.55 -8.44 -34.18
CA HIS A 504 20.18 -9.72 -33.88
C HIS A 504 19.19 -10.89 -33.83
N GLY A 505 17.91 -10.62 -33.57
CA GLY A 505 16.85 -11.61 -33.53
C GLY A 505 15.95 -11.59 -34.76
N TYR A 506 15.03 -12.55 -34.83
CA TYR A 506 13.98 -12.60 -35.84
C TYR A 506 13.20 -11.28 -35.91
N THR A 507 13.06 -10.72 -37.11
CA THR A 507 12.30 -9.46 -37.33
C THR A 507 11.17 -9.68 -38.32
N SER A 508 9.99 -9.12 -38.04
CA SER A 508 8.85 -9.18 -38.98
C SER A 508 8.18 -7.84 -39.14
N PHE A 509 7.98 -7.43 -40.39
CA PHE A 509 7.17 -6.30 -40.85
C PHE A 509 5.90 -6.78 -41.56
N ARG A 510 5.42 -7.99 -41.25
CA ARG A 510 4.31 -8.61 -41.98
C ARG A 510 3.08 -7.71 -41.96
N ASP A 511 2.47 -7.49 -43.12
CA ASP A 511 1.30 -6.62 -43.29
C ASP A 511 1.52 -5.15 -42.82
N ALA A 512 2.77 -4.70 -42.63
CA ALA A 512 3.05 -3.31 -42.23
C ALA A 512 2.87 -2.33 -43.39
N HIS A 513 2.49 -1.10 -43.06
CA HIS A 513 2.26 -0.02 -44.03
C HIS A 513 3.23 1.14 -43.77
N LEU A 514 4.11 1.41 -44.73
CA LEU A 514 5.10 2.48 -44.69
C LEU A 514 4.70 3.54 -45.72
N HIS A 515 3.95 4.54 -45.28
CA HIS A 515 3.40 5.58 -46.15
C HIS A 515 4.44 6.64 -46.55
N GLY A 516 5.31 7.02 -45.61
CA GLY A 516 6.41 7.96 -45.83
C GLY A 516 7.67 7.30 -46.39
N HIS A 517 8.78 8.06 -46.41
CA HIS A 517 10.08 7.50 -46.79
C HIS A 517 10.55 6.49 -45.75
N ALA A 518 10.93 5.29 -46.19
CA ALA A 518 11.46 4.25 -45.32
C ALA A 518 12.95 4.03 -45.62
N SER A 519 13.82 4.31 -44.64
CA SER A 519 15.26 4.10 -44.78
C SER A 519 15.75 2.93 -43.93
N PHE A 520 16.52 2.04 -44.53
CA PHE A 520 17.29 0.98 -43.87
C PHE A 520 18.80 1.14 -44.12
N GLU A 521 19.25 2.34 -44.50
CA GLU A 521 20.66 2.59 -44.83
C GLU A 521 21.60 2.15 -43.70
N GLU A 522 22.61 1.36 -44.05
CA GLU A 522 23.62 0.79 -43.13
C GLU A 522 23.02 -0.08 -42.00
N ALA A 523 21.77 -0.56 -42.12
CA ALA A 523 21.18 -1.48 -41.17
C ALA A 523 21.83 -2.88 -41.24
N GLU A 524 21.92 -3.55 -40.09
CA GLU A 524 22.52 -4.89 -39.96
C GLU A 524 21.46 -5.91 -39.52
N PHE A 525 21.34 -7.02 -40.26
CA PHE A 525 20.44 -8.12 -39.93
C PHE A 525 21.22 -9.42 -39.65
N HIS A 526 21.17 -9.90 -38.40
CA HIS A 526 21.89 -11.12 -37.98
C HIS A 526 20.98 -12.36 -37.82
N ASP A 527 19.69 -12.25 -38.12
CA ASP A 527 18.75 -13.36 -38.26
C ASP A 527 17.75 -13.05 -39.40
N ARG A 528 16.75 -13.91 -39.57
CA ARG A 528 15.71 -13.81 -40.60
C ARG A 528 14.86 -12.55 -40.41
N ILE A 529 14.59 -11.88 -41.52
CA ILE A 529 13.67 -10.75 -41.61
C ILE A 529 12.58 -11.01 -42.65
N PHE A 530 11.34 -10.70 -42.29
CA PHE A 530 10.16 -10.94 -43.12
C PHE A 530 9.41 -9.65 -43.42
N PHE A 531 9.28 -9.32 -44.70
CA PHE A 531 8.44 -8.25 -45.22
C PHE A 531 7.17 -8.81 -45.90
N ASP A 532 6.72 -10.01 -45.52
CA ASP A 532 5.55 -10.64 -46.15
C ASP A 532 4.35 -9.66 -46.18
N GLN A 533 3.80 -9.35 -47.35
CA GLN A 533 2.66 -8.42 -47.48
C GLN A 533 2.92 -6.99 -46.95
N THR A 534 4.17 -6.54 -46.86
CA THR A 534 4.49 -5.16 -46.48
C THR A 534 4.22 -4.19 -47.63
N TYR A 535 3.75 -2.98 -47.32
CA TYR A 535 3.47 -1.92 -48.29
C TYR A 535 4.43 -0.74 -48.12
N PHE A 536 5.21 -0.44 -49.15
CA PHE A 536 6.05 0.76 -49.27
C PHE A 536 5.39 1.75 -50.25
N CYS A 537 4.77 2.81 -49.71
CA CYS A 537 3.95 3.74 -50.51
C CYS A 537 4.68 4.98 -51.00
N SER A 538 5.90 5.22 -50.55
CA SER A 538 6.78 6.31 -51.00
C SER A 538 8.18 5.77 -51.31
N SER A 539 9.21 6.60 -51.23
CA SER A 539 10.60 6.19 -51.44
C SER A 539 11.05 5.18 -50.36
N PHE A 540 11.92 4.28 -50.78
CA PHE A 540 12.54 3.25 -49.95
C PHE A 540 14.04 3.27 -50.21
N THR A 541 14.84 3.31 -49.14
CA THR A 541 16.31 3.29 -49.23
C THR A 541 16.83 2.02 -48.54
N TRP A 542 17.66 1.28 -49.26
CA TRP A 542 18.30 0.04 -48.82
C TRP A 542 19.74 0.05 -49.34
N ASP A 543 20.56 0.93 -48.76
CA ASP A 543 21.97 1.08 -49.13
C ASP A 543 22.87 0.49 -48.04
N LYS A 544 23.92 -0.22 -48.44
CA LYS A 544 24.92 -0.85 -47.54
C LYS A 544 24.33 -1.71 -46.41
N VAL A 545 23.15 -2.28 -46.62
CA VAL A 545 22.54 -3.21 -45.65
C VAL A 545 23.35 -4.50 -45.62
N THR A 546 23.68 -4.96 -44.42
CA THR A 546 24.38 -6.24 -44.23
C THR A 546 23.44 -7.31 -43.72
N GLN A 547 23.68 -8.56 -44.15
CA GLN A 547 23.00 -9.73 -43.59
C GLN A 547 23.99 -10.86 -43.33
N ASP A 548 24.10 -11.27 -42.06
CA ASP A 548 25.05 -12.30 -41.65
C ASP A 548 24.43 -13.71 -41.71
N LYS A 549 23.25 -13.87 -41.11
CA LYS A 549 22.55 -15.15 -40.97
C LYS A 549 21.06 -14.96 -41.19
N GLY A 550 20.40 -16.01 -41.66
CA GLY A 550 18.99 -15.98 -42.00
C GLY A 550 18.74 -15.53 -43.43
N GLN A 551 17.46 -15.43 -43.78
CA GLN A 551 17.00 -15.02 -45.11
C GLN A 551 16.21 -13.72 -44.93
N ILE A 552 16.42 -12.75 -45.83
CA ILE A 552 15.42 -11.71 -46.06
C ILE A 552 14.34 -12.29 -46.97
N ASN A 553 13.09 -12.18 -46.53
CA ASN A 553 11.92 -12.61 -47.29
C ASN A 553 11.09 -11.40 -47.72
N PHE A 554 10.99 -11.20 -49.04
CA PHE A 554 10.21 -10.14 -49.70
C PHE A 554 8.93 -10.66 -50.37
N LYS A 555 8.34 -11.76 -49.89
CA LYS A 555 7.17 -12.36 -50.52
C LYS A 555 5.97 -11.40 -50.52
N ASN A 556 5.43 -11.11 -51.71
CA ASN A 556 4.27 -10.23 -51.91
C ASN A 556 4.49 -8.83 -51.30
N VAL A 557 5.67 -8.27 -51.45
CA VAL A 557 5.93 -6.89 -50.99
C VAL A 557 5.40 -5.92 -52.03
N HIS A 558 4.66 -4.91 -51.60
CA HIS A 558 4.03 -3.94 -52.48
C HIS A 558 4.82 -2.64 -52.53
N PHE A 559 5.19 -2.19 -53.73
CA PHE A 559 5.86 -0.91 -53.95
C PHE A 559 4.99 0.01 -54.81
N ARG A 560 4.96 1.31 -54.49
CA ARG A 560 4.26 2.30 -55.32
C ARG A 560 5.06 2.66 -56.58
N ALA A 561 4.47 2.41 -57.75
CA ALA A 561 5.15 2.37 -59.05
C ALA A 561 5.77 3.70 -59.56
N GLU A 562 5.25 4.88 -59.17
CA GLU A 562 5.67 6.17 -59.76
C GLU A 562 6.92 6.81 -59.12
N LYS A 563 7.54 6.18 -58.10
CA LYS A 563 8.74 6.69 -57.42
C LYS A 563 9.90 5.67 -57.44
N SER A 564 10.10 5.00 -58.57
CA SER A 564 11.13 3.96 -58.76
C SER A 564 12.57 4.50 -58.86
N THR A 565 12.98 5.40 -57.97
CA THR A 565 14.34 5.39 -57.40
C THR A 565 14.47 4.32 -56.29
N ALA A 566 13.37 3.66 -55.95
CA ALA A 566 13.15 2.74 -54.82
C ALA A 566 14.08 1.51 -54.69
N LEU A 567 15.07 1.30 -55.57
CA LEU A 567 16.04 0.20 -55.44
C LEU A 567 17.50 0.66 -55.66
N GLN A 568 17.77 1.97 -55.64
CA GLN A 568 19.15 2.48 -55.69
C GLN A 568 19.89 2.11 -54.38
N GLY A 569 21.06 1.48 -54.50
CA GLY A 569 21.90 1.06 -53.35
C GLY A 569 21.78 -0.43 -52.97
N ILE A 570 20.81 -1.15 -53.55
CA ILE A 570 20.63 -2.58 -53.27
C ILE A 570 21.70 -3.38 -54.01
N ASP A 571 22.42 -4.24 -53.30
CA ASP A 571 23.35 -5.18 -53.94
C ASP A 571 22.61 -6.06 -54.98
N ALA A 572 23.31 -6.51 -56.01
CA ALA A 572 22.70 -7.23 -57.13
C ALA A 572 21.94 -8.50 -56.71
N GLY A 573 22.35 -9.16 -55.61
CA GLY A 573 21.72 -10.39 -55.12
C GLY A 573 20.38 -10.13 -54.43
N ASN A 574 20.29 -9.08 -53.61
CA ASN A 574 19.05 -8.66 -52.99
C ASN A 574 18.12 -7.95 -53.97
N HIS A 575 18.68 -7.22 -54.95
CA HIS A 575 17.92 -6.57 -56.00
C HIS A 575 17.06 -7.58 -56.77
N GLN A 576 17.63 -8.71 -57.22
CA GLN A 576 16.88 -9.73 -57.94
C GLN A 576 15.76 -10.35 -57.08
N LYS A 577 16.05 -10.66 -55.81
CA LYS A 577 15.05 -11.23 -54.89
C LYS A 577 13.87 -10.29 -54.65
N ILE A 578 14.14 -8.98 -54.53
CA ILE A 578 13.09 -7.98 -54.36
C ILE A 578 12.26 -7.90 -55.63
N VAL A 579 12.91 -7.75 -56.79
CA VAL A 579 12.21 -7.64 -58.09
C VAL A 579 11.34 -8.86 -58.38
N ASP A 580 11.83 -10.08 -58.10
CA ASP A 580 11.10 -11.33 -58.37
C ASP A 580 9.84 -11.51 -57.50
N ASN A 581 9.81 -10.91 -56.31
CA ASN A 581 8.73 -11.11 -55.34
C ASN A 581 7.90 -9.82 -55.09
N ALA A 582 8.29 -8.70 -55.71
CA ALA A 582 7.63 -7.41 -55.58
C ALA A 582 6.38 -7.30 -56.45
N VAL A 583 5.35 -6.70 -55.89
CA VAL A 583 4.15 -6.27 -56.60
C VAL A 583 4.19 -4.75 -56.73
N PHE A 584 4.36 -4.26 -57.94
CA PHE A 584 4.32 -2.82 -58.21
C PHE A 584 2.89 -2.38 -58.51
N SER A 585 2.37 -1.39 -57.78
CA SER A 585 1.01 -0.89 -57.97
C SER A 585 0.96 0.64 -57.90
N ALA A 586 0.00 1.25 -58.59
CA ALA A 586 -0.17 2.71 -58.57
C ALA A 586 -0.82 3.23 -57.27
N LYS A 587 -1.58 2.36 -56.59
CA LYS A 587 -2.36 2.68 -55.37
C LYS A 587 -1.88 1.83 -54.21
N CYS A 588 -1.47 2.45 -53.11
CA CYS A 588 -1.44 1.74 -51.84
C CYS A 588 -2.88 1.47 -51.40
N PRO A 589 -3.19 0.29 -50.84
CA PRO A 589 -4.47 0.08 -50.18
C PRO A 589 -4.61 1.14 -49.08
N PHE A 590 -5.78 1.78 -49.05
CA PHE A 590 -6.10 2.79 -48.06
C PHE A 590 -6.08 2.15 -46.67
N SER A 591 -5.23 2.65 -45.76
CA SER A 591 -5.45 2.43 -44.34
C SER A 591 -6.61 3.30 -43.86
N SER A 592 -7.34 2.77 -42.89
CA SER A 592 -8.64 3.25 -42.44
C SER A 592 -8.53 4.45 -41.51
N LEU A 593 -8.06 5.61 -42.00
CA LEU A 593 -8.15 6.89 -41.25
C LEU A 593 -8.58 8.03 -42.20
N GLN A 594 -9.86 8.00 -42.57
CA GLN A 594 -10.66 9.22 -42.63
C GLN A 594 -11.26 9.44 -41.22
N SER A 595 -11.00 10.59 -40.60
CA SER A 595 -11.45 11.08 -39.26
C SER A 595 -10.27 11.14 -38.28
N SER A 596 -9.79 12.26 -37.77
CA SER A 596 -10.44 13.54 -37.46
C SER A 596 -9.45 14.69 -37.68
N LYS A 597 -9.98 15.81 -38.19
CA LYS A 597 -9.28 17.10 -38.22
C LYS A 597 -9.38 17.79 -36.87
#